data_AF-A0A945U4X6-F1
#
_entry.id   AF-A0A945U4X6-F1
#
_cell.length_a   1.000
_cell.length_b   1.000
_cell.length_c   1.000
_cell.angle_alpha   90.00
_cell.angle_beta   90.00
_cell.angle_gamma   90.00
#
_symmetry.space_group_name_H-M   'P 1'
#
loop_
_entity.id
_entity.type
_entity.pdbx_description
1 polymer ?
#
loop_
_entity_poly.entity_id
_entity_poly.type
_entity_poly.pdbx_seq_one_letter_code
_entity_poly.pdbx_strand_id
1 'polypeptide(L)'
;MSEKEVIKDEENNVSEETEIVKEKDYSFLSMEDLINELNSLCDNSNPYSVSKKAEEIKVLFYKLLNLEKKDPDESDIEEEVENSEEKKKISLHPLEIEFKKTNNRFRKNKSEYRKNRDKEEQKHLVIKQNIISEIDKLREEEESIKITFEKFRILQDKWKNTGHVPLSENNNLWQNYHHHVELFYDYIKINNELRDLDFKKNLEQKTLLYEKAEHLINEKNTNIAFDNLQELHEHWKNIGPVEREIREKIWGRFQIASKKINKKRNDYLHKKIAISKSNLNKKSDICNQIFELTNSLPTTHNDWVKLTEKQKSLSEYWKRAAPIDKNDLKSAWSLLRDVNNTFFGKKNDFYKNRKEESKNNLKVKIDICEKAEKLATSTDWENTSKKLISLQKDWKNSPFVPNNLSSDIWKRFRTACDTFFNSRKLNFKKQDDEREENLTKKKSIFSEVEKFKVSEDAKNDIITLKEFSNKWNKIGFVPIKSISINDKFNKLISSHYENLKLNKEEKIKIQFEAKVHNFNGNSDNLNKEKEHLRNQIETLNRTILQYENNISFFGPGKGVEPMKNEILKKIEKSKSEIENHKIKLSTLNKI
;
A
#
# COMPACT_ATOMS: atom_id res chain seq x y z
N MET A 1 11.01 -58.80 -20.44
CA MET A 1 11.53 -57.88 -21.45
C MET A 1 11.90 -58.66 -22.69
N SER A 2 10.89 -58.98 -23.51
CA SER A 2 11.10 -59.52 -24.86
C SER A 2 11.82 -58.45 -25.71
N GLU A 3 12.44 -58.84 -26.82
CA GLU A 3 13.13 -57.92 -27.75
C GLU A 3 12.31 -56.67 -28.11
N LYS A 4 10.99 -56.71 -27.99
CA LYS A 4 10.07 -55.58 -28.22
C LYS A 4 10.13 -54.44 -27.19
N GLU A 5 10.55 -54.70 -25.95
CA GLU A 5 10.53 -53.66 -24.90
C GLU A 5 11.83 -52.85 -24.82
N VAL A 6 12.97 -53.42 -25.24
CA VAL A 6 14.25 -52.68 -25.27
C VAL A 6 14.32 -51.73 -26.47
N ILE A 7 13.67 -52.07 -27.58
CA ILE A 7 13.63 -51.24 -28.80
C ILE A 7 12.82 -49.95 -28.58
N LYS A 8 11.78 -49.97 -27.73
CA LYS A 8 10.96 -48.77 -27.45
C LYS A 8 11.69 -47.67 -26.67
N ASP A 9 12.66 -48.02 -25.84
CA ASP A 9 13.42 -47.04 -25.05
C ASP A 9 14.61 -46.44 -25.84
N GLU A 10 15.01 -47.05 -26.97
CA GLU A 10 16.10 -46.58 -27.85
C GLU A 10 15.66 -45.54 -28.89
N GLU A 11 14.37 -45.40 -29.21
CA GLU A 11 13.88 -44.59 -30.34
C GLU A 11 13.77 -43.06 -30.07
N ASN A 12 14.09 -42.58 -28.85
CA ASN A 12 13.89 -41.17 -28.49
C ASN A 12 15.16 -40.30 -28.44
N ASN A 13 16.32 -40.80 -28.83
CA ASN A 13 17.54 -39.99 -28.85
C ASN A 13 18.22 -40.06 -30.22
N VAL A 14 17.66 -39.30 -31.16
CA VAL A 14 18.41 -38.92 -32.37
C VAL A 14 19.38 -37.82 -31.95
N SER A 15 20.66 -38.13 -32.02
CA SER A 15 21.76 -37.17 -32.05
C SER A 15 21.61 -36.30 -33.30
N GLU A 16 20.97 -35.14 -33.15
CA GLU A 16 21.14 -34.03 -34.09
C GLU A 16 22.59 -33.58 -33.97
N GLU A 17 23.37 -33.67 -35.07
CA GLU A 17 24.59 -32.88 -35.24
C GLU A 17 24.18 -31.40 -35.23
N THR A 18 24.09 -30.84 -34.03
CA THR A 18 23.90 -29.41 -33.84
C THR A 18 25.24 -28.76 -34.07
N GLU A 19 25.43 -28.14 -35.24
CA GLU A 19 26.39 -27.06 -35.38
C GLU A 19 26.17 -26.08 -34.21
N ILE A 20 27.19 -25.91 -33.38
CA ILE A 20 27.17 -25.06 -32.21
C ILE A 20 27.15 -23.60 -32.69
N VAL A 21 25.96 -23.11 -33.04
CA VAL A 21 25.75 -21.71 -33.41
C VAL A 21 25.49 -20.91 -32.13
N LYS A 22 26.51 -20.13 -31.73
CA LYS A 22 26.52 -19.19 -30.58
C LYS A 22 25.13 -18.66 -30.21
N GLU A 23 24.76 -18.81 -28.93
CA GLU A 23 23.55 -18.24 -28.33
C GLU A 23 23.67 -16.71 -28.34
N LYS A 24 22.78 -16.03 -29.07
CA LYS A 24 22.57 -14.57 -28.99
C LYS A 24 21.37 -14.34 -28.08
N ASP A 25 21.49 -13.40 -27.14
CA ASP A 25 20.36 -12.98 -26.29
C ASP A 25 19.45 -12.01 -27.07
N TYR A 26 18.25 -12.46 -27.43
CA TYR A 26 17.28 -11.68 -28.21
C TYR A 26 16.47 -10.68 -27.37
N SER A 27 16.69 -10.60 -26.05
CA SER A 27 15.86 -9.83 -25.12
C SER A 27 16.00 -8.30 -25.21
N PHE A 28 16.99 -7.80 -25.97
CA PHE A 28 17.29 -6.37 -26.12
C PHE A 28 17.01 -5.82 -27.53
N LEU A 29 16.50 -6.63 -28.45
CA LEU A 29 16.28 -6.26 -29.85
C LEU A 29 14.91 -5.59 -30.06
N SER A 30 14.86 -4.61 -30.97
CA SER A 30 13.62 -3.93 -31.36
C SER A 30 12.71 -4.85 -32.20
N MET A 31 11.44 -4.46 -32.40
CA MET A 31 10.50 -5.25 -33.22
C MET A 31 10.97 -5.40 -34.68
N GLU A 32 11.66 -4.40 -35.24
CA GLU A 32 12.26 -4.46 -36.58
C GLU A 32 13.50 -5.37 -36.59
N ASP A 33 14.35 -5.29 -35.58
CA ASP A 33 15.54 -6.14 -35.47
C ASP A 33 15.18 -7.62 -35.30
N LEU A 34 14.09 -7.92 -34.58
CA LEU A 34 13.55 -9.28 -34.45
C LEU A 34 13.04 -9.83 -35.79
N ILE A 35 12.45 -8.99 -36.65
CA ILE A 35 12.05 -9.38 -38.01
C ILE A 35 13.29 -9.64 -38.88
N ASN A 36 14.32 -8.81 -38.77
CA ASN A 36 15.57 -8.95 -39.52
C ASN A 36 16.37 -10.19 -39.11
N GLU A 37 16.46 -10.49 -37.81
CA GLU A 37 17.03 -11.76 -37.34
C GLU A 37 16.16 -12.95 -37.80
N LEU A 38 14.82 -12.90 -37.72
CA LEU A 38 14.00 -13.99 -38.27
C LEU A 38 14.23 -14.22 -39.77
N ASN A 39 14.48 -13.15 -40.53
CA ASN A 39 14.84 -13.22 -41.94
C ASN A 39 16.22 -13.87 -42.16
N SER A 40 17.24 -13.50 -41.40
CA SER A 40 18.57 -14.12 -41.49
C SER A 40 18.51 -15.62 -41.15
N LEU A 41 17.64 -15.99 -40.20
CA LEU A 41 17.40 -17.38 -39.83
C LEU A 41 16.72 -18.20 -40.94
N CYS A 42 16.01 -17.57 -41.87
CA CYS A 42 15.38 -18.24 -43.02
C CYS A 42 16.40 -18.77 -44.04
N ASP A 43 17.62 -18.20 -44.06
CA ASP A 43 18.66 -18.54 -45.04
C ASP A 43 19.59 -19.67 -44.56
N ASN A 44 19.38 -20.21 -43.33
CA ASN A 44 20.16 -21.33 -42.81
C ASN A 44 19.86 -22.65 -43.54
N SER A 45 20.91 -23.45 -43.74
CA SER A 45 20.86 -24.76 -44.43
C SER A 45 19.94 -25.78 -43.74
N ASN A 46 19.88 -25.77 -42.41
CA ASN A 46 18.98 -26.61 -41.61
C ASN A 46 17.98 -25.78 -40.79
N PRO A 47 16.73 -25.61 -41.27
CA PRO A 47 15.68 -24.87 -40.55
C PRO A 47 15.31 -25.44 -39.17
N TYR A 48 15.60 -26.72 -38.88
CA TYR A 48 15.28 -27.34 -37.59
C TYR A 48 16.25 -26.93 -36.48
N SER A 49 17.55 -26.80 -36.81
CA SER A 49 18.59 -26.35 -35.87
C SER A 49 18.29 -24.96 -35.26
N VAL A 50 17.58 -24.14 -36.02
CA VAL A 50 17.27 -22.75 -35.71
C VAL A 50 15.81 -22.56 -35.26
N SER A 51 15.02 -23.64 -35.26
CA SER A 51 13.58 -23.60 -34.93
C SER A 51 13.30 -23.08 -33.52
N LYS A 52 14.16 -23.38 -32.54
CA LYS A 52 14.01 -22.87 -31.17
C LYS A 52 14.19 -21.34 -31.12
N LYS A 53 15.20 -20.82 -31.82
CA LYS A 53 15.47 -19.37 -31.93
C LYS A 53 14.32 -18.64 -32.63
N ALA A 54 13.78 -19.21 -33.70
CA ALA A 54 12.60 -18.64 -34.39
C ALA A 54 11.34 -18.61 -33.49
N GLU A 55 11.14 -19.63 -32.64
CA GLU A 55 10.03 -19.67 -31.67
C GLU A 55 10.21 -18.63 -30.56
N GLU A 56 11.45 -18.44 -30.07
CA GLU A 56 11.81 -17.40 -29.09
C GLU A 56 11.59 -15.99 -29.64
N ILE A 57 12.06 -15.72 -30.87
CA ILE A 57 11.83 -14.44 -31.57
C ILE A 57 10.33 -14.19 -31.74
N LYS A 58 9.53 -15.21 -32.08
CA LYS A 58 8.07 -15.09 -32.18
C LYS A 58 7.42 -14.73 -30.85
N VAL A 59 7.82 -15.38 -29.76
CA VAL A 59 7.28 -15.08 -28.42
C VAL A 59 7.66 -13.67 -27.99
N LEU A 60 8.91 -13.24 -28.22
CA LEU A 60 9.39 -11.90 -27.89
C LEU A 60 8.67 -10.83 -28.72
N PHE A 61 8.51 -11.04 -30.03
CA PHE A 61 7.81 -10.13 -30.93
C PHE A 61 6.36 -9.88 -30.47
N TYR A 62 5.58 -10.93 -30.21
CA TYR A 62 4.20 -10.76 -29.73
C TYR A 62 4.11 -10.18 -28.31
N LYS A 63 5.11 -10.41 -27.47
CA LYS A 63 5.18 -9.80 -26.14
C LYS A 63 5.42 -8.29 -26.24
N LEU A 64 6.31 -7.85 -27.12
CA LEU A 64 6.55 -6.43 -27.39
C LEU A 64 5.34 -5.77 -28.06
N LEU A 65 4.73 -6.43 -29.04
CA LEU A 65 3.52 -5.94 -29.71
C LEU A 65 2.34 -5.78 -28.73
N ASN A 66 2.19 -6.69 -27.76
CA ASN A 66 1.14 -6.60 -26.73
C ASN A 66 1.43 -5.53 -25.68
N LEU A 67 2.69 -5.13 -25.48
CA LEU A 67 3.05 -3.99 -24.63
C LEU A 67 2.74 -2.67 -25.35
N GLU A 68 3.09 -2.57 -26.63
CA GLU A 68 2.81 -1.40 -27.47
C GLU A 68 1.29 -1.19 -27.68
N LYS A 69 0.51 -2.27 -27.84
CA LYS A 69 -0.98 -2.21 -27.90
C LYS A 69 -1.65 -1.84 -26.57
N LYS A 70 -0.93 -1.85 -25.44
CA LYS A 70 -1.46 -1.40 -24.13
C LYS A 70 -1.22 0.08 -23.85
N ASP A 71 -0.34 0.73 -24.62
CA ASP A 71 -0.07 2.17 -24.56
C ASP A 71 -0.63 2.95 -25.77
N PRO A 72 -1.93 2.85 -26.13
CA PRO A 72 -2.62 3.94 -26.83
C PRO A 72 -3.43 4.75 -25.81
N ASP A 73 -3.15 6.06 -25.78
CA ASP A 73 -3.74 7.08 -24.92
C ASP A 73 -5.26 6.96 -24.72
N GLU A 74 -5.65 7.15 -23.45
CA GLU A 74 -6.97 7.67 -23.06
C GLU A 74 -7.21 9.04 -23.72
N SER A 75 -7.84 9.08 -24.88
CA SER A 75 -8.58 10.26 -25.33
C SER A 75 -9.50 9.92 -26.50
N ASP A 76 -10.79 10.22 -26.31
CA ASP A 76 -11.74 10.68 -27.33
C ASP A 76 -12.21 9.61 -28.36
N ILE A 77 -13.49 9.24 -28.53
CA ILE A 77 -14.77 9.95 -28.43
C ILE A 77 -15.92 8.90 -28.34
N GLU A 78 -16.96 9.24 -27.59
CA GLU A 78 -18.30 8.64 -27.62
C GLU A 78 -18.92 8.72 -29.02
N GLU A 79 -19.58 7.68 -29.52
CA GLU A 79 -20.85 7.86 -30.25
C GLU A 79 -21.58 6.51 -30.44
N GLU A 80 -22.90 6.57 -30.26
CA GLU A 80 -23.91 5.56 -30.58
C GLU A 80 -23.75 5.08 -32.06
N VAL A 81 -24.16 3.88 -32.47
CA VAL A 81 -25.50 3.56 -33.01
C VAL A 81 -25.51 2.06 -33.40
N GLU A 82 -26.62 1.39 -33.08
CA GLU A 82 -27.42 0.40 -33.82
C GLU A 82 -26.82 -0.48 -34.97
N ASN A 83 -27.21 -1.76 -34.92
CA ASN A 83 -27.18 -2.84 -35.93
C ASN A 83 -26.68 -2.54 -37.37
N SER A 84 -25.64 -3.24 -37.79
CA SER A 84 -25.56 -3.86 -39.14
C SER A 84 -24.36 -4.85 -39.24
N GLU A 85 -24.61 -5.98 -39.90
CA GLU A 85 -23.68 -7.07 -40.15
C GLU A 85 -22.57 -6.68 -41.15
N GLU A 86 -21.46 -6.09 -40.68
CA GLU A 86 -20.22 -6.05 -41.45
C GLU A 86 -19.02 -6.33 -40.55
N LYS A 87 -18.31 -7.43 -40.87
CA LYS A 87 -17.08 -7.86 -40.18
C LYS A 87 -16.03 -6.75 -40.24
N LYS A 88 -15.89 -5.96 -39.16
CA LYS A 88 -14.77 -5.05 -38.91
C LYS A 88 -13.45 -5.81 -39.09
N LYS A 89 -12.78 -5.61 -40.23
CA LYS A 89 -11.37 -5.98 -40.43
C LYS A 89 -10.54 -5.11 -39.50
N ILE A 90 -10.14 -5.69 -38.35
CA ILE A 90 -9.10 -5.12 -37.50
C ILE A 90 -7.85 -4.94 -38.37
N SER A 91 -7.42 -3.69 -38.60
CA SER A 91 -6.19 -3.41 -39.32
C SER A 91 -5.02 -3.92 -38.47
N LEU A 92 -4.31 -4.92 -39.00
CA LEU A 92 -3.12 -5.46 -38.35
C LEU A 92 -1.99 -4.42 -38.42
N HIS A 93 -1.20 -4.31 -37.35
CA HIS A 93 -0.05 -3.40 -37.30
C HIS A 93 0.91 -3.68 -38.47
N PRO A 94 1.50 -2.66 -39.14
CA PRO A 94 2.39 -2.85 -40.29
C PRO A 94 3.52 -3.86 -40.04
N LEU A 95 4.19 -3.75 -38.88
CA LEU A 95 5.24 -4.70 -38.46
C LEU A 95 4.71 -6.12 -38.19
N GLU A 96 3.45 -6.27 -37.76
CA GLU A 96 2.83 -7.59 -37.55
C GLU A 96 2.58 -8.30 -38.90
N ILE A 97 2.30 -7.53 -39.96
CA ILE A 97 2.14 -8.07 -41.32
C ILE A 97 3.49 -8.54 -41.86
N GLU A 98 4.55 -7.76 -41.69
CA GLU A 98 5.90 -8.15 -42.11
C GLU A 98 6.41 -9.37 -41.33
N PHE A 99 6.26 -9.39 -40.01
CA PHE A 99 6.58 -10.56 -39.20
C PHE A 99 5.80 -11.81 -39.64
N LYS A 100 4.51 -11.69 -39.95
CA LYS A 100 3.72 -12.82 -40.47
C LYS A 100 4.25 -13.31 -41.82
N LYS A 101 4.67 -12.41 -42.72
CA LYS A 101 5.27 -12.79 -44.00
C LYS A 101 6.57 -13.57 -43.82
N THR A 102 7.49 -13.07 -42.98
CA THR A 102 8.79 -13.69 -42.73
C THR A 102 8.66 -15.02 -41.97
N ASN A 103 7.78 -15.09 -40.97
CA ASN A 103 7.46 -16.34 -40.27
C ASN A 103 6.78 -17.37 -41.19
N ASN A 104 5.92 -16.94 -42.12
CA ASN A 104 5.36 -17.85 -43.12
C ASN A 104 6.42 -18.37 -44.09
N ARG A 105 7.40 -17.54 -44.49
CA ARG A 105 8.57 -17.98 -45.27
C ARG A 105 9.38 -19.03 -44.50
N PHE A 106 9.69 -18.79 -43.22
CA PHE A 106 10.38 -19.76 -42.37
C PHE A 106 9.62 -21.10 -42.26
N ARG A 107 8.29 -21.04 -42.05
CA ARG A 107 7.43 -22.23 -42.00
C ARG A 107 7.41 -23.00 -43.32
N LYS A 108 7.40 -22.31 -44.46
CA LYS A 108 7.50 -22.92 -45.79
C LYS A 108 8.85 -23.62 -45.97
N ASN A 109 9.96 -22.94 -45.69
CA ASN A 109 11.31 -23.53 -45.77
C ASN A 109 11.44 -24.78 -44.87
N LYS A 110 10.89 -24.73 -43.64
CA LYS A 110 10.85 -25.88 -42.72
C LYS A 110 10.03 -27.06 -43.27
N SER A 111 8.87 -26.77 -43.88
CA SER A 111 8.04 -27.81 -44.50
C SER A 111 8.70 -28.40 -45.75
N GLU A 112 9.37 -27.59 -46.57
CA GLU A 112 10.09 -28.04 -47.76
C GLU A 112 11.30 -28.90 -47.39
N TYR A 113 12.07 -28.50 -46.37
CA TYR A 113 13.17 -29.30 -45.84
C TYR A 113 12.70 -30.68 -45.37
N ARG A 114 11.59 -30.76 -44.62
CA ARG A 114 10.99 -32.07 -44.28
C ARG A 114 10.58 -32.86 -45.50
N LYS A 115 9.86 -32.25 -46.44
CA LYS A 115 9.45 -32.94 -47.67
C LYS A 115 10.65 -33.49 -48.44
N ASN A 116 11.77 -32.77 -48.48
CA ASN A 116 12.99 -33.24 -49.13
C ASN A 116 13.64 -34.39 -48.35
N ARG A 117 13.72 -34.28 -47.02
CA ARG A 117 14.23 -35.37 -46.17
C ARG A 117 13.36 -36.62 -46.23
N ASP A 118 12.05 -36.47 -46.21
CA ASP A 118 11.11 -37.57 -46.34
C ASP A 118 11.25 -38.26 -47.71
N LYS A 119 11.50 -37.49 -48.79
CA LYS A 119 11.83 -38.05 -50.11
C LYS A 119 13.16 -38.80 -50.12
N GLU A 120 14.18 -38.31 -49.43
CA GLU A 120 15.47 -39.01 -49.29
C GLU A 120 15.34 -40.29 -48.48
N GLU A 121 14.64 -40.24 -47.35
CA GLU A 121 14.31 -41.40 -46.53
C GLU A 121 13.50 -42.45 -47.32
N GLN A 122 12.54 -42.02 -48.14
CA GLN A 122 11.79 -42.89 -49.07
C GLN A 122 12.69 -43.49 -50.16
N LYS A 123 13.64 -42.72 -50.73
CA LYS A 123 14.63 -43.26 -51.68
C LYS A 123 15.51 -44.32 -51.01
N HIS A 124 16.00 -44.06 -49.80
CA HIS A 124 16.77 -45.04 -49.04
C HIS A 124 15.94 -46.29 -48.71
N LEU A 125 14.66 -46.14 -48.39
CA LEU A 125 13.74 -47.26 -48.18
C LEU A 125 13.65 -48.14 -49.43
N VAL A 126 13.47 -47.55 -50.61
CA VAL A 126 13.43 -48.28 -51.89
C VAL A 126 14.77 -48.96 -52.17
N ILE A 127 15.91 -48.28 -51.97
CA ILE A 127 17.23 -48.87 -52.15
C ILE A 127 17.43 -50.07 -51.22
N LYS A 128 17.05 -49.95 -49.95
CA LYS A 128 17.16 -51.04 -48.98
C LYS A 128 16.23 -52.20 -49.31
N GLN A 129 14.99 -51.94 -49.75
CA GLN A 129 14.09 -52.99 -50.24
C GLN A 129 14.65 -53.71 -51.48
N ASN A 130 15.24 -52.97 -52.42
CA ASN A 130 15.89 -53.53 -53.59
C ASN A 130 17.09 -54.40 -53.19
N ILE A 131 17.93 -53.96 -52.24
CA ILE A 131 19.03 -54.77 -51.70
C ILE A 131 18.50 -56.09 -51.15
N ILE A 132 17.39 -56.07 -50.40
CA ILE A 132 16.77 -57.30 -49.87
C ILE A 132 16.36 -58.24 -51.02
N SER A 133 15.71 -57.69 -52.05
CA SER A 133 15.33 -58.49 -53.24
C SER A 133 16.53 -59.02 -54.01
N GLU A 134 17.64 -58.28 -54.06
CA GLU A 134 18.87 -58.69 -54.72
C GLU A 134 19.55 -59.81 -53.93
N ILE A 135 19.54 -59.75 -52.60
CA ILE A 135 20.01 -60.83 -51.72
C ILE A 135 19.18 -62.11 -51.95
N ASP A 136 17.86 -61.97 -52.13
CA ASP A 136 16.98 -63.10 -52.43
C ASP A 136 17.30 -63.73 -53.80
N LYS A 137 17.50 -62.90 -54.84
CA LYS A 137 17.89 -63.36 -56.18
C LYS A 137 19.26 -64.04 -56.23
N LEU A 138 20.22 -63.61 -55.41
CA LEU A 138 21.55 -64.27 -55.32
C LEU A 138 21.44 -65.75 -54.90
N ARG A 139 20.32 -66.17 -54.31
CA ARG A 139 20.04 -67.57 -54.00
C ARG A 139 19.64 -68.40 -55.22
N GLU A 140 19.10 -67.76 -56.26
CA GLU A 140 18.58 -68.41 -57.47
C GLU A 140 19.63 -68.48 -58.59
N GLU A 141 20.74 -67.73 -58.50
CA GLU A 141 21.80 -67.68 -59.51
C GLU A 141 22.74 -68.91 -59.45
N GLU A 142 22.93 -69.62 -60.59
CA GLU A 142 23.87 -70.75 -60.77
C GLU A 142 25.33 -70.28 -61.00
N GLU A 143 25.78 -69.24 -60.31
CA GLU A 143 27.15 -68.74 -60.42
C GLU A 143 28.11 -69.42 -59.41
N SER A 144 29.43 -69.25 -59.62
CA SER A 144 30.44 -69.70 -58.66
C SER A 144 30.25 -69.04 -57.29
N ILE A 145 30.24 -69.85 -56.23
CA ILE A 145 29.94 -69.45 -54.83
C ILE A 145 30.83 -68.30 -54.33
N LYS A 146 32.07 -68.18 -54.83
CA LYS A 146 32.96 -67.07 -54.47
C LYS A 146 32.44 -65.73 -54.99
N ILE A 147 31.88 -65.71 -56.21
CA ILE A 147 31.36 -64.51 -56.85
C ILE A 147 30.03 -64.10 -56.22
N THR A 148 29.15 -65.05 -55.91
CA THR A 148 27.88 -64.76 -55.21
C THR A 148 28.15 -64.22 -53.79
N PHE A 149 29.19 -64.70 -53.11
CA PHE A 149 29.62 -64.17 -51.82
C PHE A 149 30.22 -62.76 -51.89
N GLU A 150 31.04 -62.46 -52.90
CA GLU A 150 31.55 -61.11 -53.13
C GLU A 150 30.42 -60.12 -53.46
N LYS A 151 29.47 -60.52 -54.30
CA LYS A 151 28.24 -59.75 -54.58
C LYS A 151 27.45 -59.50 -53.30
N PHE A 152 27.26 -60.52 -52.46
CA PHE A 152 26.57 -60.37 -51.18
C PHE A 152 27.29 -59.39 -50.23
N ARG A 153 28.62 -59.45 -50.14
CA ARG A 153 29.40 -58.49 -49.33
C ARG A 153 29.24 -57.06 -49.83
N ILE A 154 29.23 -56.85 -51.15
CA ILE A 154 28.95 -55.53 -51.75
C ILE A 154 27.54 -55.06 -51.37
N LEU A 155 26.54 -55.94 -51.35
CA LEU A 155 25.18 -55.61 -50.92
C LEU A 155 25.11 -55.27 -49.42
N GLN A 156 25.88 -55.96 -48.57
CA GLN A 156 26.01 -55.61 -47.16
C GLN A 156 26.68 -54.25 -46.96
N ASP A 157 27.74 -53.94 -47.71
CA ASP A 157 28.42 -52.65 -47.64
C ASP A 157 27.51 -51.52 -48.17
N LYS A 158 26.75 -51.77 -49.24
CA LYS A 158 25.70 -50.84 -49.72
C LYS A 158 24.63 -50.63 -48.65
N TRP A 159 24.16 -51.68 -47.99
CA TRP A 159 23.19 -51.57 -46.89
C TRP A 159 23.70 -50.71 -45.74
N LYS A 160 24.97 -50.89 -45.34
CA LYS A 160 25.61 -50.08 -44.29
C LYS A 160 25.78 -48.61 -44.69
N ASN A 161 26.14 -48.36 -45.95
CA ASN A 161 26.37 -47.01 -46.46
C ASN A 161 25.07 -46.26 -46.82
N THR A 162 23.95 -46.97 -46.99
CA THR A 162 22.64 -46.33 -47.22
C THR A 162 22.10 -45.70 -45.94
N GLY A 163 21.76 -44.41 -46.05
CA GLY A 163 21.33 -43.58 -44.93
C GLY A 163 19.99 -43.98 -44.29
N HIS A 164 19.44 -43.05 -43.53
CA HIS A 164 18.24 -43.28 -42.73
C HIS A 164 16.98 -43.51 -43.57
N VAL A 165 16.04 -44.24 -42.97
CA VAL A 165 14.76 -44.69 -43.53
C VAL A 165 13.65 -44.19 -42.61
N PRO A 166 12.39 -44.05 -43.08
CA PRO A 166 11.28 -43.60 -42.25
C PRO A 166 11.13 -44.49 -41.01
N LEU A 167 10.94 -43.86 -39.85
CA LEU A 167 10.89 -44.54 -38.54
C LEU A 167 9.84 -45.67 -38.50
N SER A 168 8.71 -45.47 -39.17
CA SER A 168 7.60 -46.44 -39.24
C SER A 168 8.01 -47.79 -39.82
N GLU A 169 8.96 -47.80 -40.76
CA GLU A 169 9.33 -49.00 -41.54
C GLU A 169 10.70 -49.57 -41.15
N ASN A 170 11.48 -48.86 -40.33
CA ASN A 170 12.84 -49.25 -39.98
C ASN A 170 12.90 -50.64 -39.33
N ASN A 171 11.98 -50.94 -38.40
CA ASN A 171 11.95 -52.22 -37.69
C ASN A 171 11.59 -53.39 -38.63
N ASN A 172 10.57 -53.22 -39.48
CA ASN A 172 10.16 -54.25 -40.45
C ASN A 172 11.27 -54.50 -41.48
N LEU A 173 11.87 -53.43 -41.99
CA LEU A 173 12.93 -53.48 -42.98
C LEU A 173 14.18 -54.19 -42.44
N TRP A 174 14.56 -53.91 -41.19
CA TRP A 174 15.67 -54.56 -40.51
C TRP A 174 15.41 -56.05 -40.28
N GLN A 175 14.20 -56.44 -39.86
CA GLN A 175 13.82 -57.85 -39.68
C GLN A 175 13.84 -58.62 -41.00
N ASN A 176 13.29 -58.04 -42.07
CA ASN A 176 13.28 -58.66 -43.38
C ASN A 176 14.70 -58.84 -43.92
N TYR A 177 15.55 -57.82 -43.81
CA TYR A 177 16.96 -57.93 -44.20
C TYR A 177 17.67 -59.05 -43.44
N HIS A 178 17.50 -59.13 -42.12
CA HIS A 178 18.09 -60.21 -41.32
C HIS A 178 17.58 -61.59 -41.75
N HIS A 179 16.28 -61.72 -42.03
CA HIS A 179 15.71 -62.96 -42.51
C HIS A 179 16.33 -63.42 -43.84
N HIS A 180 16.43 -62.53 -44.83
CA HIS A 180 17.03 -62.88 -46.13
C HIS A 180 18.55 -63.12 -46.03
N VAL A 181 19.24 -62.40 -45.13
CA VAL A 181 20.64 -62.68 -44.79
C VAL A 181 20.78 -64.09 -44.20
N GLU A 182 19.91 -64.48 -43.26
CA GLU A 182 19.90 -65.84 -42.70
C GLU A 182 19.63 -66.91 -43.76
N LEU A 183 18.64 -66.69 -44.62
CA LEU A 183 18.34 -67.59 -45.74
C LEU A 183 19.50 -67.73 -46.72
N PHE A 184 20.23 -66.64 -46.99
CA PHE A 184 21.44 -66.66 -47.81
C PHE A 184 22.57 -67.48 -47.16
N TYR A 185 22.79 -67.31 -45.85
CA TYR A 185 23.75 -68.14 -45.11
C TYR A 185 23.31 -69.62 -45.04
N ASP A 186 22.01 -69.91 -45.05
CA ASP A 186 21.48 -71.27 -45.13
C ASP A 186 21.60 -71.87 -46.53
N TYR A 187 21.58 -71.06 -47.60
CA TYR A 187 21.89 -71.49 -48.97
C TYR A 187 23.37 -71.87 -49.12
N ILE A 188 24.28 -71.04 -48.60
CA ILE A 188 25.73 -71.32 -48.62
C ILE A 188 26.11 -72.53 -47.75
N LYS A 189 25.25 -72.95 -46.81
CA LYS A 189 25.43 -74.17 -45.98
C LYS A 189 25.69 -75.44 -46.80
N ILE A 190 25.41 -75.43 -48.10
CA ILE A 190 25.74 -76.51 -49.03
C ILE A 190 27.27 -76.64 -49.25
N ASN A 191 28.09 -75.62 -48.90
CA ASN A 191 29.55 -75.65 -48.85
C ASN A 191 30.09 -74.99 -47.55
N ASN A 192 30.61 -75.80 -46.62
CA ASN A 192 30.83 -75.45 -45.21
C ASN A 192 31.89 -74.37 -44.92
N GLU A 193 32.99 -74.30 -45.67
CA GLU A 193 34.22 -73.65 -45.18
C GLU A 193 34.15 -72.11 -45.06
N LEU A 194 33.51 -71.41 -46.01
CA LEU A 194 33.44 -69.94 -46.00
C LEU A 194 32.45 -69.40 -44.97
N ARG A 195 31.35 -70.11 -44.75
CA ARG A 195 30.33 -69.79 -43.74
C ARG A 195 30.88 -69.95 -42.33
N ASP A 196 31.59 -71.03 -42.08
CA ASP A 196 32.16 -71.32 -40.77
C ASP A 196 33.26 -70.30 -40.41
N LEU A 197 34.06 -69.87 -41.40
CA LEU A 197 35.02 -68.78 -41.23
C LEU A 197 34.35 -67.44 -40.89
N ASP A 198 33.22 -67.12 -41.52
CA ASP A 198 32.50 -65.87 -41.29
C ASP A 198 31.73 -65.88 -39.95
N PHE A 199 31.16 -67.03 -39.57
CA PHE A 199 30.59 -67.23 -38.23
C PHE A 199 31.64 -67.10 -37.14
N LYS A 200 32.86 -67.61 -37.38
CA LYS A 200 33.98 -67.44 -36.47
C LYS A 200 34.39 -65.97 -36.34
N LYS A 201 34.49 -65.23 -37.44
CA LYS A 201 34.76 -63.77 -37.42
C LYS A 201 33.65 -62.97 -36.74
N ASN A 202 32.39 -63.27 -37.02
CA ASN A 202 31.24 -62.61 -36.38
C ASN A 202 31.21 -62.93 -34.88
N LEU A 203 31.56 -64.16 -34.49
CA LEU A 203 31.69 -64.56 -33.09
C LEU A 203 32.83 -63.80 -32.40
N GLU A 204 34.01 -63.68 -33.02
CA GLU A 204 35.13 -62.88 -32.53
C GLU A 204 34.74 -61.40 -32.39
N GLN A 205 34.01 -60.82 -33.34
CA GLN A 205 33.54 -59.43 -33.23
C GLN A 205 32.48 -59.25 -32.14
N LYS A 206 31.48 -60.14 -32.05
CA LYS A 206 30.44 -60.07 -31.01
C LYS A 206 30.99 -60.37 -29.62
N THR A 207 32.02 -61.21 -29.50
CA THR A 207 32.71 -61.46 -28.24
C THR A 207 33.42 -60.21 -27.74
N LEU A 208 34.18 -59.54 -28.62
CA LEU A 208 34.79 -58.25 -28.30
C LEU A 208 33.76 -57.18 -27.90
N LEU A 209 32.58 -57.15 -28.52
CA LEU A 209 31.53 -56.18 -28.17
C LEU A 209 30.95 -56.41 -26.77
N TYR A 210 30.64 -57.66 -26.38
CA TYR A 210 30.12 -57.88 -25.02
C TYR A 210 31.20 -57.73 -23.95
N GLU A 211 32.47 -58.07 -24.24
CA GLU A 211 33.58 -57.80 -23.32
C GLU A 211 33.77 -56.31 -23.10
N LYS A 212 33.72 -55.50 -24.17
CA LYS A 212 33.68 -54.04 -24.06
C LYS A 212 32.49 -53.56 -23.24
N ALA A 213 31.29 -54.11 -23.46
CA ALA A 213 30.11 -53.77 -22.66
C ALA A 213 30.27 -54.15 -21.17
N GLU A 214 30.93 -55.26 -20.86
CA GLU A 214 31.25 -55.65 -19.48
C GLU A 214 32.27 -54.70 -18.83
N HIS A 215 33.28 -54.25 -19.59
CA HIS A 215 34.22 -53.23 -19.13
C HIS A 215 33.53 -51.88 -18.84
N LEU A 216 32.56 -51.47 -19.65
CA LEU A 216 31.78 -50.25 -19.43
C LEU A 216 31.00 -50.25 -18.10
N ILE A 217 30.69 -51.43 -17.54
CA ILE A 217 30.05 -51.53 -16.21
C ILE A 217 30.94 -50.89 -15.13
N ASN A 218 32.26 -50.93 -15.28
CA ASN A 218 33.23 -50.42 -14.30
C ASN A 218 33.57 -48.95 -14.50
N GLU A 219 33.07 -48.30 -15.57
CA GLU A 219 33.29 -46.88 -15.77
C GLU A 219 32.65 -46.01 -14.68
N LYS A 220 33.34 -44.93 -14.31
CA LYS A 220 32.89 -44.01 -13.26
C LYS A 220 31.76 -43.09 -13.73
N ASN A 221 31.74 -42.73 -15.01
CA ASN A 221 30.75 -41.82 -15.56
C ASN A 221 29.59 -42.60 -16.19
N THR A 222 28.41 -42.53 -15.57
CA THR A 222 27.21 -43.25 -16.00
C THR A 222 26.70 -42.81 -17.38
N ASN A 223 26.96 -41.56 -17.77
CA ASN A 223 26.49 -41.05 -19.07
C ASN A 223 27.38 -41.54 -20.21
N ILE A 224 28.71 -41.43 -20.05
CA ILE A 224 29.68 -41.94 -21.04
C ILE A 224 29.50 -43.45 -21.24
N ALA A 225 29.33 -44.19 -20.13
CA ALA A 225 29.07 -45.62 -20.18
C ALA A 225 27.79 -45.97 -20.95
N PHE A 226 26.77 -45.10 -20.92
CA PHE A 226 25.54 -45.29 -21.67
C PHE A 226 25.69 -44.94 -23.15
N ASP A 227 26.35 -43.82 -23.47
CA ASP A 227 26.55 -43.40 -24.86
C ASP A 227 27.41 -44.43 -25.61
N ASN A 228 28.50 -44.90 -24.98
CA ASN A 228 29.32 -46.00 -25.52
C ASN A 228 28.52 -47.31 -25.65
N LEU A 229 27.58 -47.60 -24.73
CA LEU A 229 26.71 -48.78 -24.84
C LEU A 229 25.79 -48.68 -26.06
N GLN A 230 25.31 -47.48 -26.41
CA GLN A 230 24.47 -47.25 -27.58
C GLN A 230 25.26 -47.53 -28.88
N GLU A 231 26.51 -47.06 -28.96
CA GLU A 231 27.40 -47.37 -30.08
C GLU A 231 27.65 -48.88 -30.20
N LEU A 232 27.84 -49.57 -29.08
CA LEU A 232 28.00 -51.04 -29.07
C LEU A 232 26.74 -51.76 -29.57
N HIS A 233 25.53 -51.25 -29.28
CA HIS A 233 24.28 -51.78 -29.83
C HIS A 233 24.19 -51.57 -31.35
N GLU A 234 24.60 -50.41 -31.86
CA GLU A 234 24.65 -50.16 -33.31
C GLU A 234 25.66 -51.08 -34.00
N HIS A 235 26.86 -51.23 -33.43
CA HIS A 235 27.86 -52.18 -33.92
C HIS A 235 27.35 -53.62 -33.86
N TRP A 236 26.62 -54.00 -32.82
CA TRP A 236 26.01 -55.32 -32.71
C TRP A 236 24.99 -55.59 -33.82
N LYS A 237 24.16 -54.59 -34.16
CA LYS A 237 23.16 -54.65 -35.26
C LYS A 237 23.83 -54.77 -36.64
N ASN A 238 25.07 -54.30 -36.78
CA ASN A 238 25.83 -54.32 -38.04
C ASN A 238 26.64 -55.61 -38.25
N ILE A 239 26.74 -56.48 -37.25
CA ILE A 239 27.47 -57.75 -37.35
C ILE A 239 26.49 -58.90 -37.65
N GLY A 240 26.87 -59.72 -38.63
CA GLY A 240 26.08 -60.85 -39.12
C GLY A 240 25.79 -61.94 -38.09
N PRO A 241 25.01 -62.97 -38.48
CA PRO A 241 24.63 -64.06 -37.60
C PRO A 241 25.83 -64.90 -37.14
N VAL A 242 25.65 -65.53 -35.98
CA VAL A 242 26.58 -66.50 -35.37
C VAL A 242 25.85 -67.84 -35.25
N GLU A 243 26.61 -68.92 -35.08
CA GLU A 243 26.14 -70.28 -34.85
C GLU A 243 24.99 -70.34 -33.82
N ARG A 244 23.95 -71.11 -34.14
CA ARG A 244 22.65 -71.10 -33.46
C ARG A 244 22.76 -71.44 -31.97
N GLU A 245 23.65 -72.35 -31.60
CA GLU A 245 23.85 -72.79 -30.21
C GLU A 245 24.52 -71.73 -29.32
N ILE A 246 25.33 -70.85 -29.91
CA ILE A 246 26.15 -69.87 -29.20
C ILE A 246 25.48 -68.49 -29.22
N ARG A 247 24.64 -68.21 -30.21
CA ARG A 247 23.92 -66.94 -30.40
C ARG A 247 23.18 -66.48 -29.15
N GLU A 248 22.33 -67.33 -28.57
CA GLU A 248 21.56 -66.98 -27.36
C GLU A 248 22.47 -66.74 -26.14
N LYS A 249 23.57 -67.48 -26.03
CA LYS A 249 24.54 -67.33 -24.92
C LYS A 249 25.27 -65.99 -24.99
N ILE A 250 25.79 -65.62 -26.15
CA ILE A 250 26.51 -64.35 -26.35
C ILE A 250 25.53 -63.17 -26.20
N TRP A 251 24.35 -63.26 -26.80
CA TRP A 251 23.31 -62.24 -26.65
C TRP A 251 22.89 -62.07 -25.19
N GLY A 252 22.68 -63.17 -24.46
CA GLY A 252 22.33 -63.13 -23.04
C GLY A 252 23.37 -62.39 -22.19
N ARG A 253 24.67 -62.60 -22.45
CA ARG A 253 25.76 -61.88 -21.75
C ARG A 253 25.72 -60.39 -22.03
N PHE A 254 25.61 -60.00 -23.31
CA PHE A 254 25.51 -58.61 -23.70
C PHE A 254 24.28 -57.91 -23.10
N GLN A 255 23.12 -58.59 -23.09
CA GLN A 255 21.90 -58.09 -22.47
C GLN A 255 22.05 -57.90 -20.95
N ILE A 256 22.76 -58.79 -20.25
CA ILE A 256 23.02 -58.65 -18.81
C ILE A 256 23.89 -57.41 -18.54
N ALA A 257 24.96 -57.22 -19.33
CA ALA A 257 25.81 -56.03 -19.22
C ALA A 257 25.02 -54.74 -19.49
N SER A 258 24.24 -54.72 -20.58
CA SER A 258 23.37 -53.61 -20.95
C SER A 258 22.34 -53.27 -19.85
N LYS A 259 21.64 -54.27 -19.31
CA LYS A 259 20.69 -54.09 -18.19
C LYS A 259 21.35 -53.47 -16.96
N LYS A 260 22.58 -53.88 -16.62
CA LYS A 260 23.31 -53.33 -15.48
C LYS A 260 23.68 -51.86 -15.68
N ILE A 261 24.15 -51.47 -16.88
CA ILE A 261 24.49 -50.08 -17.20
C ILE A 261 23.24 -49.20 -17.19
N ASN A 262 22.16 -49.65 -17.82
CA ASN A 262 20.88 -48.93 -17.85
C ASN A 262 20.31 -48.73 -16.43
N LYS A 263 20.38 -49.77 -15.58
CA LYS A 263 19.98 -49.64 -14.17
C LYS A 263 20.81 -48.60 -13.43
N LYS A 264 22.15 -48.62 -13.57
CA LYS A 264 23.04 -47.62 -12.95
C LYS A 264 22.70 -46.18 -13.39
N ARG A 265 22.42 -45.97 -14.67
CA ARG A 265 22.00 -44.66 -15.19
C ARG A 265 20.66 -44.22 -14.61
N ASN A 266 19.66 -45.11 -14.60
CA ASN A 266 18.35 -44.81 -14.04
C ASN A 266 18.45 -44.45 -12.55
N ASP A 267 19.22 -45.23 -11.77
CA ASP A 267 19.46 -44.94 -10.35
C ASP A 267 20.15 -43.58 -10.15
N TYR A 268 21.12 -43.23 -11.00
CA TYR A 268 21.78 -41.92 -10.98
C TYR A 268 20.81 -40.77 -11.29
N LEU A 269 19.96 -40.93 -12.32
CA LEU A 269 18.94 -39.94 -12.68
C LEU A 269 17.90 -39.77 -11.57
N HIS A 270 17.41 -40.88 -10.98
CA HIS A 270 16.50 -40.83 -9.84
C HIS A 270 17.11 -40.12 -8.64
N LYS A 271 18.38 -40.39 -8.31
CA LYS A 271 19.10 -39.66 -7.25
C LYS A 271 19.21 -38.18 -7.54
N LYS A 272 19.57 -37.80 -8.78
CA LYS A 272 19.65 -36.39 -9.19
C LYS A 272 18.30 -35.68 -9.06
N ILE A 273 17.22 -36.31 -9.54
CA ILE A 273 15.85 -35.79 -9.44
C ILE A 273 15.44 -35.64 -7.96
N ALA A 274 15.73 -36.64 -7.12
CA ALA A 274 15.43 -36.58 -5.69
C ALA A 274 16.17 -35.43 -4.98
N ILE A 275 17.45 -35.22 -5.31
CA ILE A 275 18.24 -34.09 -4.79
C ILE A 275 17.66 -32.75 -5.26
N SER A 276 17.35 -32.62 -6.57
CA SER A 276 16.73 -31.43 -7.15
C SER A 276 15.40 -31.09 -6.47
N LYS A 277 14.54 -32.10 -6.24
CA LYS A 277 13.27 -31.97 -5.51
C LYS A 277 13.45 -31.55 -4.06
N SER A 278 14.42 -32.15 -3.36
CA SER A 278 14.75 -31.75 -1.97
C SER A 278 15.22 -30.30 -1.89
N ASN A 279 16.06 -29.87 -2.84
CA ASN A 279 16.53 -28.49 -2.92
C ASN A 279 15.39 -27.52 -3.25
N LEU A 280 14.48 -27.90 -4.16
CA LEU A 280 13.28 -27.13 -4.48
C LEU A 280 12.41 -26.92 -3.24
N ASN A 281 12.14 -27.98 -2.48
CA ASN A 281 11.37 -27.87 -1.23
C ASN A 281 12.03 -26.90 -0.24
N LYS A 282 13.35 -27.02 0.00
CA LYS A 282 14.08 -26.07 0.87
C LYS A 282 13.95 -24.62 0.41
N LYS A 283 14.03 -24.37 -0.91
CA LYS A 283 13.85 -23.03 -1.47
C LYS A 283 12.42 -22.52 -1.32
N SER A 284 11.43 -23.40 -1.51
CA SER A 284 10.02 -23.10 -1.28
C SER A 284 9.74 -22.79 0.19
N ASP A 285 10.30 -23.54 1.11
CA ASP A 285 10.16 -23.34 2.56
C ASP A 285 10.71 -21.98 2.98
N ILE A 286 11.86 -21.57 2.43
CA ILE A 286 12.41 -20.23 2.68
C ILE A 286 11.47 -19.13 2.15
N CYS A 287 10.90 -19.31 0.96
CA CYS A 287 9.91 -18.36 0.43
C CYS A 287 8.67 -18.28 1.34
N ASN A 288 8.19 -19.41 1.85
CA ASN A 288 7.08 -19.45 2.81
C ASN A 288 7.43 -18.72 4.11
N GLN A 289 8.64 -18.91 4.65
CA GLN A 289 9.10 -18.17 5.84
C GLN A 289 9.13 -16.66 5.59
N ILE A 290 9.62 -16.19 4.43
CA ILE A 290 9.62 -14.76 4.10
C ILE A 290 8.17 -14.25 3.96
N PHE A 291 7.27 -15.06 3.40
CA PHE A 291 5.84 -14.72 3.29
C PHE A 291 5.19 -14.60 4.67
N GLU A 292 5.47 -15.52 5.60
CA GLU A 292 4.98 -15.44 6.99
C GLU A 292 5.43 -14.18 7.72
N LEU A 293 6.66 -13.69 7.47
CA LEU A 293 7.13 -12.41 8.00
C LEU A 293 6.28 -11.21 7.52
N THR A 294 5.60 -11.35 6.39
CA THR A 294 4.74 -10.32 5.81
C THR A 294 3.35 -10.26 6.47
N ASN A 295 2.92 -11.34 7.13
CA ASN A 295 1.65 -11.38 7.86
C ASN A 295 1.71 -10.60 9.18
N SER A 296 2.88 -10.54 9.81
CA SER A 296 3.09 -9.66 10.96
C SER A 296 3.29 -8.22 10.48
N LEU A 297 2.32 -7.33 10.75
CA LEU A 297 2.41 -5.89 10.49
C LEU A 297 2.89 -5.16 11.75
N PRO A 298 4.20 -4.99 11.97
CA PRO A 298 4.69 -4.27 13.13
C PRO A 298 4.35 -2.78 13.05
N THR A 299 4.10 -2.19 14.22
CA THR A 299 3.79 -0.76 14.39
C THR A 299 5.03 0.09 14.63
N THR A 300 6.19 -0.53 14.93
CA THR A 300 7.41 0.18 15.33
C THR A 300 8.51 0.08 14.28
N HIS A 301 9.31 1.14 14.17
CA HIS A 301 10.50 1.17 13.29
C HIS A 301 11.51 0.07 13.62
N ASN A 302 11.82 -0.14 14.90
CA ASN A 302 12.80 -1.15 15.34
C ASN A 302 12.38 -2.57 14.94
N ASP A 303 11.08 -2.87 14.96
CA ASP A 303 10.57 -4.18 14.56
C ASP A 303 10.71 -4.37 13.03
N TRP A 304 10.45 -3.33 12.24
CA TRP A 304 10.73 -3.34 10.81
C TRP A 304 12.22 -3.55 10.49
N VAL A 305 13.14 -3.00 11.30
CA VAL A 305 14.58 -3.23 11.15
C VAL A 305 14.91 -4.71 11.39
N LYS A 306 14.47 -5.28 12.51
CA LYS A 306 14.67 -6.71 12.83
C LYS A 306 14.08 -7.64 11.77
N LEU A 307 12.88 -7.37 11.26
CA LEU A 307 12.27 -8.14 10.18
C LEU A 307 13.04 -8.02 8.88
N THR A 308 13.55 -6.82 8.56
CA THR A 308 14.38 -6.61 7.36
C THR A 308 15.68 -7.42 7.45
N GLU A 309 16.31 -7.48 8.61
CA GLU A 309 17.51 -8.32 8.83
C GLU A 309 17.21 -9.80 8.66
N LYS A 310 16.11 -10.29 9.26
CA LYS A 310 15.64 -11.67 9.07
C LYS A 310 15.37 -11.98 7.60
N GLN A 311 14.65 -11.11 6.89
CA GLN A 311 14.34 -11.28 5.47
C GLN A 311 15.62 -11.31 4.60
N LYS A 312 16.61 -10.46 4.89
CA LYS A 312 17.91 -10.47 4.22
C LYS A 312 18.64 -11.78 4.45
N SER A 313 18.68 -12.25 5.70
CA SER A 313 19.33 -13.53 6.04
C SER A 313 18.68 -14.71 5.32
N LEU A 314 17.35 -14.78 5.27
CA LEU A 314 16.60 -15.81 4.54
C LEU A 314 16.88 -15.75 3.03
N SER A 315 16.92 -14.54 2.47
CA SER A 315 17.26 -14.34 1.05
C SER A 315 18.70 -14.79 0.73
N GLU A 316 19.65 -14.58 1.64
CA GLU A 316 21.01 -15.10 1.51
C GLU A 316 21.05 -16.63 1.61
N TYR A 317 20.32 -17.22 2.57
CA TYR A 317 20.20 -18.67 2.69
C TYR A 317 19.60 -19.29 1.42
N TRP A 318 18.59 -18.64 0.82
CA TRP A 318 18.00 -19.06 -0.46
C TRP A 318 19.01 -19.03 -1.60
N LYS A 319 19.86 -17.99 -1.67
CA LYS A 319 20.91 -17.85 -2.69
C LYS A 319 22.05 -18.85 -2.51
N ARG A 320 22.40 -19.17 -1.26
CA ARG A 320 23.42 -20.19 -0.93
C ARG A 320 22.90 -21.63 -1.09
N ALA A 321 21.58 -21.82 -1.12
CA ALA A 321 20.98 -23.13 -1.30
C ALA A 321 21.35 -23.72 -2.68
N ALA A 322 21.56 -25.03 -2.70
CA ALA A 322 22.11 -25.75 -3.84
C ALA A 322 21.32 -25.54 -5.16
N PRO A 323 22.00 -25.65 -6.33
CA PRO A 323 21.37 -25.48 -7.63
C PRO A 323 20.23 -26.48 -7.87
N ILE A 324 19.26 -26.06 -8.69
CA ILE A 324 18.09 -26.84 -9.14
C ILE A 324 18.12 -26.84 -10.68
N ASP A 325 17.36 -27.73 -11.31
CA ASP A 325 17.15 -27.73 -12.76
C ASP A 325 16.68 -26.36 -13.30
N LYS A 326 17.07 -26.04 -14.54
CA LYS A 326 16.92 -24.69 -15.12
C LYS A 326 15.47 -24.19 -15.15
N ASN A 327 14.51 -25.07 -15.43
CA ASN A 327 13.09 -24.73 -15.52
C ASN A 327 12.53 -24.31 -14.15
N ASP A 328 12.84 -25.08 -13.11
CA ASP A 328 12.40 -24.82 -11.74
C ASP A 328 13.17 -23.66 -11.10
N LEU A 329 14.40 -23.41 -11.55
CA LEU A 329 15.18 -22.26 -11.09
C LEU A 329 14.47 -20.94 -11.43
N LYS A 330 13.90 -20.82 -12.64
CA LYS A 330 13.18 -19.62 -13.08
C LYS A 330 11.93 -19.37 -12.24
N SER A 331 11.13 -20.41 -12.00
CA SER A 331 9.91 -20.29 -11.17
C SER A 331 10.27 -19.97 -9.72
N ALA A 332 11.30 -20.61 -9.15
CA ALA A 332 11.75 -20.34 -7.79
C ALA A 332 12.27 -18.90 -7.61
N TRP A 333 13.01 -18.35 -8.59
CA TRP A 333 13.43 -16.94 -8.57
C TRP A 333 12.25 -15.98 -8.67
N SER A 334 11.22 -16.29 -9.48
CA SER A 334 10.00 -15.50 -9.54
C SER A 334 9.31 -15.46 -8.17
N LEU A 335 9.12 -16.62 -7.54
CA LEU A 335 8.51 -16.73 -6.22
C LEU A 335 9.27 -15.91 -5.17
N LEU A 336 10.61 -16.00 -5.14
CA LEU A 336 11.43 -15.20 -4.22
C LEU A 336 11.24 -13.70 -4.47
N ARG A 337 11.21 -13.28 -5.74
CA ARG A 337 10.99 -11.88 -6.11
C ARG A 337 9.62 -11.41 -5.68
N ASP A 338 8.58 -12.18 -5.92
CA ASP A 338 7.20 -11.83 -5.59
C ASP A 338 7.04 -11.69 -4.07
N VAL A 339 7.53 -12.66 -3.30
CA VAL A 339 7.49 -12.60 -1.83
C VAL A 339 8.30 -11.39 -1.31
N ASN A 340 9.49 -11.13 -1.84
CA ASN A 340 10.27 -9.96 -1.46
C ASN A 340 9.57 -8.63 -1.82
N ASN A 341 8.96 -8.55 -3.01
CA ASN A 341 8.20 -7.39 -3.44
C ASN A 341 7.01 -7.14 -2.51
N THR A 342 6.29 -8.20 -2.11
CA THR A 342 5.19 -8.06 -1.14
C THR A 342 5.68 -7.55 0.22
N PHE A 343 6.78 -8.10 0.74
CA PHE A 343 7.38 -7.66 2.01
C PHE A 343 7.82 -6.18 1.96
N PHE A 344 8.61 -5.80 0.94
CA PHE A 344 9.08 -4.43 0.80
C PHE A 344 7.95 -3.45 0.42
N GLY A 345 6.91 -3.93 -0.26
CA GLY A 345 5.66 -3.19 -0.48
C GLY A 345 5.00 -2.81 0.84
N LYS A 346 4.73 -3.78 1.72
CA LYS A 346 4.15 -3.53 3.06
C LYS A 346 5.01 -2.58 3.91
N LYS A 347 6.33 -2.73 3.84
CA LYS A 347 7.27 -1.81 4.50
C LYS A 347 7.12 -0.38 3.97
N ASN A 348 7.09 -0.23 2.64
CA ASN A 348 6.94 1.07 2.00
C ASN A 348 5.61 1.73 2.38
N ASP A 349 4.52 0.97 2.35
CA ASP A 349 3.19 1.44 2.75
C ASP A 349 3.18 1.93 4.20
N PHE A 350 3.82 1.21 5.12
CA PHE A 350 3.96 1.66 6.51
C PHE A 350 4.67 3.02 6.63
N TYR A 351 5.80 3.22 5.94
CA TYR A 351 6.53 4.50 6.00
C TYR A 351 5.79 5.63 5.27
N LYS A 352 5.07 5.31 4.18
CA LYS A 352 4.18 6.27 3.51
C LYS A 352 3.06 6.72 4.42
N ASN A 353 2.32 5.79 5.01
CA ASN A 353 1.21 6.08 5.94
C ASN A 353 1.70 6.91 7.12
N ARG A 354 2.83 6.54 7.74
CA ARG A 354 3.41 7.32 8.85
C ARG A 354 3.83 8.73 8.43
N LYS A 355 4.33 8.90 7.21
CA LYS A 355 4.69 10.22 6.66
C LYS A 355 3.44 11.06 6.36
N GLU A 356 2.37 10.44 5.86
CA GLU A 356 1.08 11.08 5.63
C GLU A 356 0.40 11.48 6.93
N GLU A 357 0.37 10.60 7.94
CA GLU A 357 -0.09 10.93 9.29
C GLU A 357 0.68 12.11 9.86
N SER A 358 2.02 12.11 9.77
CA SER A 358 2.82 13.23 10.25
C SER A 358 2.52 14.54 9.49
N LYS A 359 2.24 14.47 8.18
CA LYS A 359 1.84 15.63 7.37
C LYS A 359 0.45 16.13 7.77
N ASN A 360 -0.51 15.24 7.99
CA ASN A 360 -1.87 15.58 8.40
C ASN A 360 -1.86 16.21 9.80
N ASN A 361 -1.10 15.63 10.74
CA ASN A 361 -0.91 16.19 12.07
C ASN A 361 -0.25 17.58 12.02
N LEU A 362 0.72 17.79 11.13
CA LEU A 362 1.33 19.10 10.89
C LEU A 362 0.30 20.11 10.37
N LYS A 363 -0.52 19.74 9.37
CA LYS A 363 -1.59 20.58 8.83
C LYS A 363 -2.57 21.00 9.92
N VAL A 364 -3.01 20.08 10.78
CA VAL A 364 -3.89 20.41 11.93
C VAL A 364 -3.26 21.47 12.84
N LYS A 365 -1.95 21.37 13.13
CA LYS A 365 -1.24 22.38 13.94
C LYS A 365 -1.11 23.71 13.21
N ILE A 366 -0.88 23.71 11.90
CA ILE A 366 -0.85 24.92 11.07
C ILE A 366 -2.23 25.59 11.09
N ASP A 367 -3.32 24.85 10.89
CA ASP A 367 -4.69 25.39 10.92
C ASP A 367 -5.03 26.03 12.27
N ILE A 368 -4.61 25.42 13.39
CA ILE A 368 -4.77 26.01 14.73
C ILE A 368 -3.97 27.31 14.85
N CYS A 369 -2.74 27.34 14.31
CA CYS A 369 -1.89 28.51 14.29
C CYS A 369 -2.52 29.66 13.49
N GLU A 370 -2.99 29.40 12.28
CA GLU A 370 -3.64 30.41 11.42
C GLU A 370 -4.93 30.95 12.03
N LYS A 371 -5.73 30.09 12.67
CA LYS A 371 -6.93 30.53 13.41
C LYS A 371 -6.57 31.45 14.58
N ALA A 372 -5.48 31.16 15.30
CA ALA A 372 -5.00 32.02 16.38
C ALA A 372 -4.44 33.36 15.86
N GLU A 373 -3.67 33.35 14.78
CA GLU A 373 -3.12 34.56 14.14
C GLU A 373 -4.24 35.52 13.69
N LYS A 374 -5.34 35.01 13.13
CA LYS A 374 -6.52 35.83 12.76
C LYS A 374 -7.22 36.48 13.96
N LEU A 375 -7.15 35.86 15.13
CA LEU A 375 -7.78 36.37 16.36
C LEU A 375 -6.85 37.29 17.16
N ALA A 376 -5.55 37.33 16.84
CA ALA A 376 -4.53 38.02 17.62
C ALA A 376 -4.77 39.53 17.78
N THR A 377 -5.34 40.18 16.75
CA THR A 377 -5.60 41.63 16.70
C THR A 377 -7.05 42.01 17.00
N SER A 378 -7.89 41.04 17.38
CA SER A 378 -9.30 41.31 17.64
C SER A 378 -9.51 42.06 18.97
N THR A 379 -10.43 43.02 18.96
CA THR A 379 -10.78 43.87 20.11
C THR A 379 -11.97 43.35 20.93
N ASP A 380 -12.63 42.27 20.48
CA ASP A 380 -13.72 41.60 21.20
C ASP A 380 -13.14 40.70 22.30
N TRP A 381 -12.69 41.31 23.41
CA TRP A 381 -11.87 40.68 24.45
C TRP A 381 -12.45 39.40 25.07
N GLU A 382 -13.77 39.29 25.20
CA GLU A 382 -14.39 38.18 25.92
C GLU A 382 -14.57 36.95 25.03
N ASN A 383 -15.14 37.12 23.84
CA ASN A 383 -15.39 36.01 22.92
C ASN A 383 -14.08 35.47 22.33
N THR A 384 -13.16 36.36 21.95
CA THR A 384 -11.86 35.97 21.39
C THR A 384 -10.99 35.25 22.43
N SER A 385 -11.07 35.65 23.71
CA SER A 385 -10.40 34.92 24.80
C SER A 385 -10.93 33.50 24.94
N LYS A 386 -12.25 33.29 24.88
CA LYS A 386 -12.85 31.94 24.95
C LYS A 386 -12.38 31.07 23.77
N LYS A 387 -12.35 31.64 22.55
CA LYS A 387 -11.86 30.97 21.33
C LYS A 387 -10.36 30.66 21.36
N LEU A 388 -9.51 31.58 21.85
CA LEU A 388 -8.08 31.31 21.98
C LEU A 388 -7.79 30.23 23.03
N ILE A 389 -8.54 30.21 24.13
CA ILE A 389 -8.44 29.14 25.14
C ILE A 389 -8.88 27.78 24.56
N SER A 390 -9.92 27.73 23.72
CA SER A 390 -10.29 26.48 23.04
C SER A 390 -9.20 26.04 22.08
N LEU A 391 -8.62 26.95 21.28
CA LEU A 391 -7.51 26.63 20.39
C LEU A 391 -6.26 26.13 21.15
N GLN A 392 -5.99 26.64 22.35
CA GLN A 392 -4.93 26.12 23.21
C GLN A 392 -5.20 24.69 23.70
N LYS A 393 -6.46 24.34 23.98
CA LYS A 393 -6.86 22.97 24.30
C LYS A 393 -6.71 22.06 23.07
N ASP A 394 -7.17 22.52 21.91
CA ASP A 394 -7.05 21.80 20.64
C ASP A 394 -5.59 21.55 20.27
N TRP A 395 -4.70 22.53 20.51
CA TRP A 395 -3.26 22.37 20.33
C TRP A 395 -2.67 21.28 21.24
N LYS A 396 -3.07 21.24 22.52
CA LYS A 396 -2.60 20.23 23.48
C LYS A 396 -3.13 18.83 23.16
N ASN A 397 -4.35 18.75 22.64
CA ASN A 397 -4.99 17.49 22.23
C ASN A 397 -4.56 17.04 20.82
N SER A 398 -3.86 17.90 20.07
CA SER A 398 -3.39 17.59 18.72
C SER A 398 -2.35 16.46 18.74
N PRO A 399 -2.41 15.52 17.77
CA PRO A 399 -1.46 14.42 17.68
C PRO A 399 0.01 14.87 17.65
N PHE A 400 0.89 13.97 18.09
CA PHE A 400 2.33 14.24 18.13
C PHE A 400 2.88 14.53 16.73
N VAL A 401 3.72 15.56 16.65
CA VAL A 401 4.49 15.94 15.47
C VAL A 401 5.94 16.08 15.92
N PRO A 402 6.93 15.57 15.16
CA PRO A 402 8.34 15.71 15.53
C PRO A 402 8.75 17.15 15.84
N ASN A 403 9.55 17.32 16.90
CA ASN A 403 9.92 18.63 17.45
C ASN A 403 10.51 19.60 16.43
N ASN A 404 11.30 19.12 15.47
CA ASN A 404 11.92 19.97 14.44
C ASN A 404 10.89 20.72 13.58
N LEU A 405 9.72 20.12 13.34
CA LEU A 405 8.66 20.76 12.55
C LEU A 405 7.66 21.50 13.45
N SER A 406 7.45 21.03 14.68
CA SER A 406 6.48 21.63 15.59
C SER A 406 7.00 22.84 16.37
N SER A 407 8.32 22.98 16.56
CA SER A 407 8.90 24.07 17.37
C SER A 407 8.57 25.45 16.81
N ASP A 408 8.66 25.59 15.49
CA ASP A 408 8.48 26.89 14.83
C ASP A 408 7.00 27.26 14.76
N ILE A 409 6.13 26.28 14.50
CA ILE A 409 4.67 26.48 14.55
C ILE A 409 4.22 26.80 15.97
N TRP A 410 4.80 26.14 16.99
CA TRP A 410 4.51 26.46 18.38
C TRP A 410 4.90 27.89 18.74
N LYS A 411 6.09 28.34 18.31
CA LYS A 411 6.52 29.73 18.50
C LYS A 411 5.53 30.70 17.87
N ARG A 412 5.10 30.46 16.62
CA ARG A 412 4.10 31.28 15.93
C ARG A 412 2.76 31.33 16.68
N PHE A 413 2.22 30.17 17.03
CA PHE A 413 0.95 30.08 17.77
C PHE A 413 1.04 30.79 19.13
N ARG A 414 2.15 30.61 19.84
CA ARG A 414 2.39 31.28 21.12
C ARG A 414 2.49 32.78 20.96
N THR A 415 3.23 33.27 19.97
CA THR A 415 3.32 34.71 19.69
C THR A 415 1.95 35.32 19.39
N ALA A 416 1.09 34.64 18.62
CA ALA A 416 -0.28 35.08 18.36
C ALA A 416 -1.17 35.11 19.61
N CYS A 417 -1.01 34.15 20.52
CA CYS A 417 -1.70 34.18 21.81
C CYS A 417 -1.19 35.32 22.70
N ASP A 418 0.13 35.46 22.80
CA ASP A 418 0.79 36.45 23.66
C ASP A 418 0.45 37.88 23.22
N THR A 419 0.39 38.18 21.91
CA THR A 419 0.00 39.50 21.40
C THR A 419 -1.42 39.89 21.82
N PHE A 420 -2.39 38.98 21.71
CA PHE A 420 -3.76 39.22 22.15
C PHE A 420 -3.84 39.43 23.67
N PHE A 421 -3.27 38.51 24.47
CA PHE A 421 -3.38 38.60 25.94
C PHE A 421 -2.60 39.79 26.52
N ASN A 422 -1.48 40.17 25.91
CA ASN A 422 -0.75 41.39 26.28
C ASN A 422 -1.57 42.64 25.94
N SER A 423 -2.17 42.71 24.74
CA SER A 423 -3.04 43.83 24.35
C SER A 423 -4.25 43.95 25.29
N ARG A 424 -4.86 42.82 25.63
CA ARG A 424 -5.97 42.75 26.60
C ARG A 424 -5.52 43.27 27.96
N LYS A 425 -4.39 42.76 28.48
CA LYS A 425 -3.85 43.16 29.78
C LYS A 425 -3.55 44.66 29.83
N LEU A 426 -2.98 45.23 28.76
CA LEU A 426 -2.73 46.66 28.63
C LEU A 426 -4.03 47.47 28.67
N ASN A 427 -5.09 47.02 27.97
CA ASN A 427 -6.37 47.72 27.98
C ASN A 427 -7.04 47.70 29.37
N PHE A 428 -7.07 46.54 30.03
CA PHE A 428 -7.61 46.44 31.40
C PHE A 428 -6.77 47.23 32.40
N LYS A 429 -5.44 47.26 32.24
CA LYS A 429 -4.57 48.10 33.06
C LYS A 429 -4.87 49.59 32.88
N LYS A 430 -5.04 50.07 31.64
CA LYS A 430 -5.45 51.47 31.38
C LYS A 430 -6.77 51.81 32.04
N GLN A 431 -7.77 50.93 31.96
CA GLN A 431 -9.06 51.12 32.64
C GLN A 431 -8.91 51.16 34.16
N ASP A 432 -8.02 50.34 34.72
CA ASP A 432 -7.77 50.33 36.16
C ASP A 432 -6.99 51.60 36.60
N ASP A 433 -6.00 52.05 35.83
CA ASP A 433 -5.28 53.31 36.07
C ASP A 433 -6.25 54.52 36.00
N GLU A 434 -7.14 54.57 35.01
CA GLU A 434 -8.20 55.60 34.91
C GLU A 434 -9.14 55.57 36.12
N ARG A 435 -9.50 54.38 36.60
CA ARG A 435 -10.31 54.22 37.82
C ARG A 435 -9.55 54.72 39.05
N GLU A 436 -8.26 54.41 39.19
CA GLU A 436 -7.42 54.91 40.29
C GLU A 436 -7.28 56.44 40.27
N GLU A 437 -7.13 57.05 39.10
CA GLU A 437 -7.13 58.52 38.97
C GLU A 437 -8.50 59.12 39.35
N ASN A 438 -9.60 58.46 38.98
CA ASN A 438 -10.93 58.87 39.44
C ASN A 438 -11.09 58.75 40.97
N LEU A 439 -10.45 57.75 41.59
CA LEU A 439 -10.42 57.57 43.05
C LEU A 439 -9.71 58.75 43.73
N THR A 440 -8.55 59.18 43.24
CA THR A 440 -7.81 60.31 43.83
C THR A 440 -8.59 61.61 43.70
N LYS A 441 -9.19 61.88 42.53
CA LYS A 441 -10.07 63.04 42.32
C LYS A 441 -11.27 63.02 43.28
N LYS A 442 -11.91 61.87 43.47
CA LYS A 442 -13.00 61.72 44.45
C LYS A 442 -12.52 61.92 45.89
N LYS A 443 -11.36 61.38 46.28
CA LYS A 443 -10.79 61.66 47.62
C LYS A 443 -10.51 63.16 47.84
N SER A 444 -10.06 63.88 46.81
CA SER A 444 -9.85 65.33 46.88
C SER A 444 -11.17 66.06 47.17
N ILE A 445 -12.22 65.80 46.38
CA ILE A 445 -13.54 66.40 46.60
C ILE A 445 -14.09 66.01 47.97
N PHE A 446 -13.92 64.75 48.39
CA PHE A 446 -14.36 64.31 49.72
C PHE A 446 -13.72 65.15 50.83
N SER A 447 -12.42 65.41 50.72
CA SER A 447 -11.68 66.24 51.68
C SER A 447 -12.07 67.73 51.63
N GLU A 448 -12.40 68.25 50.44
CA GLU A 448 -12.92 69.62 50.28
C GLU A 448 -14.28 69.78 50.96
N VAL A 449 -15.14 68.78 50.85
CA VAL A 449 -16.48 68.81 51.45
C VAL A 449 -16.40 68.60 52.96
N GLU A 450 -15.48 67.76 53.47
CA GLU A 450 -15.19 67.65 54.92
C GLU A 450 -14.81 69.00 55.56
N LYS A 451 -14.09 69.85 54.83
CA LYS A 451 -13.65 71.17 55.29
C LYS A 451 -14.75 72.23 55.20
N PHE A 452 -15.82 71.97 54.45
CA PHE A 452 -16.91 72.93 54.26
C PHE A 452 -17.72 73.08 55.55
N LYS A 453 -17.69 74.27 56.15
CA LYS A 453 -18.52 74.61 57.31
C LYS A 453 -19.73 75.40 56.85
N VAL A 454 -20.90 75.02 57.37
CA VAL A 454 -22.19 75.65 57.08
C VAL A 454 -22.18 77.10 57.58
N SER A 455 -22.54 78.04 56.70
CA SER A 455 -22.64 79.47 56.93
C SER A 455 -24.06 79.87 57.40
N GLU A 456 -24.28 81.14 57.73
CA GLU A 456 -25.60 81.66 58.09
C GLU A 456 -26.54 81.80 56.86
N ASP A 457 -25.99 81.76 55.63
CA ASP A 457 -26.73 81.86 54.36
C ASP A 457 -27.09 80.49 53.75
N ALA A 458 -28.19 79.91 54.22
CA ALA A 458 -28.64 78.57 53.81
C ALA A 458 -28.85 78.39 52.29
N LYS A 459 -29.13 79.45 51.52
CA LYS A 459 -29.35 79.36 50.06
C LYS A 459 -28.05 79.16 49.28
N ASN A 460 -26.98 79.85 49.66
CA ASN A 460 -25.67 79.73 48.99
C ASN A 460 -24.99 78.39 49.32
N ASP A 461 -25.19 77.89 50.55
CA ASP A 461 -24.69 76.58 50.97
C ASP A 461 -25.34 75.42 50.21
N ILE A 462 -26.64 75.53 49.86
CA ILE A 462 -27.30 74.52 49.02
C ILE A 462 -26.71 74.49 47.61
N ILE A 463 -26.41 75.66 47.02
CA ILE A 463 -25.84 75.77 45.68
C ILE A 463 -24.44 75.13 45.66
N THR A 464 -23.59 75.47 46.62
CA THR A 464 -22.23 74.91 46.73
C THR A 464 -22.23 73.40 47.00
N LEU A 465 -23.12 72.89 47.85
CA LEU A 465 -23.31 71.44 48.05
C LEU A 465 -23.79 70.72 46.77
N LYS A 466 -24.69 71.34 45.99
CA LYS A 466 -25.12 70.83 44.68
C LYS A 466 -23.94 70.81 43.69
N GLU A 467 -23.09 71.83 43.69
CA GLU A 467 -21.88 71.85 42.86
C GLU A 467 -20.89 70.74 43.23
N PHE A 468 -20.69 70.45 44.52
CA PHE A 468 -19.85 69.33 44.96
C PHE A 468 -20.41 67.98 44.51
N SER A 469 -21.73 67.78 44.60
CA SER A 469 -22.39 66.58 44.06
C SER A 469 -22.24 66.47 42.55
N ASN A 470 -22.35 67.59 41.82
CA ASN A 470 -22.16 67.60 40.37
C ASN A 470 -20.72 67.27 39.97
N LYS A 471 -19.73 67.84 40.67
CA LYS A 471 -18.31 67.52 40.45
C LYS A 471 -18.02 66.05 40.78
N TRP A 472 -18.61 65.51 41.85
CA TRP A 472 -18.48 64.10 42.23
C TRP A 472 -19.04 63.14 41.17
N ASN A 473 -20.23 63.45 40.65
CA ASN A 473 -20.94 62.62 39.68
C ASN A 473 -20.38 62.73 38.26
N LYS A 474 -19.71 63.83 37.94
CA LYS A 474 -18.92 63.97 36.71
C LYS A 474 -17.67 63.08 36.71
N ILE A 475 -17.14 62.73 37.89
CA ILE A 475 -16.02 61.79 37.97
C ILE A 475 -16.54 60.37 37.75
N GLY A 476 -15.90 59.64 36.85
CA GLY A 476 -16.28 58.30 36.44
C GLY A 476 -16.17 57.23 37.55
N PHE A 477 -16.15 55.98 37.10
CA PHE A 477 -16.10 54.82 37.99
C PHE A 477 -14.78 54.73 38.76
N VAL A 478 -14.88 54.15 39.95
CA VAL A 478 -13.81 53.99 40.95
C VAL A 478 -13.49 52.50 41.07
N PRO A 479 -12.27 52.09 41.47
CA PRO A 479 -11.95 50.68 41.65
C PRO A 479 -12.94 50.02 42.61
N ILE A 480 -13.34 48.78 42.28
CA ILE A 480 -14.39 48.04 42.98
C ILE A 480 -14.10 47.94 44.49
N LYS A 481 -12.84 47.76 44.88
CA LYS A 481 -12.41 47.69 46.29
C LYS A 481 -12.69 48.98 47.08
N SER A 482 -12.74 50.11 46.41
CA SER A 482 -12.92 51.45 46.98
C SER A 482 -14.28 52.06 46.67
N ILE A 483 -15.24 51.27 46.19
CA ILE A 483 -16.57 51.76 45.83
C ILE A 483 -17.33 52.37 47.02
N SER A 484 -16.98 51.95 48.24
CA SER A 484 -17.51 52.47 49.52
C SER A 484 -17.24 53.96 49.75
N ILE A 485 -16.34 54.57 48.97
CA ILE A 485 -16.12 56.02 49.02
C ILE A 485 -17.37 56.80 48.58
N ASN A 486 -18.16 56.26 47.65
CA ASN A 486 -19.41 56.88 47.22
C ASN A 486 -20.42 56.90 48.39
N ASP A 487 -20.49 55.82 49.18
CA ASP A 487 -21.39 55.77 50.35
C ASP A 487 -20.95 56.75 51.44
N LYS A 488 -19.64 56.88 51.68
CA LYS A 488 -19.09 57.86 52.63
C LYS A 488 -19.40 59.29 52.21
N PHE A 489 -19.21 59.61 50.93
CA PHE A 489 -19.56 60.92 50.38
C PHE A 489 -21.04 61.24 50.54
N ASN A 490 -21.91 60.28 50.21
CA ASN A 490 -23.36 60.46 50.35
C ASN A 490 -23.78 60.73 51.80
N LYS A 491 -23.19 60.00 52.77
CA LYS A 491 -23.43 60.23 54.21
C LYS A 491 -22.95 61.60 54.68
N LEU A 492 -21.82 62.06 54.16
CA LEU A 492 -21.24 63.34 54.51
C LEU A 492 -22.10 64.49 53.98
N ILE A 493 -22.47 64.43 52.68
CA ILE A 493 -23.39 65.38 52.06
C ILE A 493 -24.73 65.42 52.79
N SER A 494 -25.30 64.27 53.17
CA SER A 494 -26.54 64.25 53.95
C SER A 494 -26.41 64.94 55.31
N SER A 495 -25.27 64.77 56.00
CA SER A 495 -24.99 65.44 57.28
C SER A 495 -24.89 66.97 57.14
N HIS A 496 -24.25 67.47 56.08
CA HIS A 496 -24.24 68.92 55.81
C HIS A 496 -25.65 69.45 55.54
N TYR A 497 -26.50 68.69 54.82
CA TYR A 497 -27.90 69.06 54.62
C TYR A 497 -28.73 69.02 55.92
N GLU A 498 -28.42 68.13 56.87
CA GLU A 498 -29.09 68.07 58.18
C GLU A 498 -28.79 69.30 59.05
N ASN A 499 -27.55 69.80 58.99
CA ASN A 499 -27.06 70.93 59.77
C ASN A 499 -27.59 72.29 59.29
N LEU A 500 -28.18 72.38 58.09
CA LEU A 500 -28.82 73.61 57.60
C LEU A 500 -30.10 73.93 58.39
N LYS A 501 -30.37 75.21 58.68
CA LYS A 501 -31.61 75.69 59.33
C LYS A 501 -32.80 75.74 58.36
N LEU A 502 -33.20 74.59 57.83
CA LEU A 502 -34.30 74.44 56.87
C LEU A 502 -35.52 73.71 57.47
N ASN A 503 -36.69 73.91 56.87
CA ASN A 503 -37.91 73.17 57.23
C ASN A 503 -37.74 71.66 56.92
N LYS A 504 -38.38 70.79 57.72
CA LYS A 504 -38.26 69.33 57.60
C LYS A 504 -38.57 68.80 56.19
N GLU A 505 -39.58 69.35 55.52
CA GLU A 505 -39.96 68.95 54.15
C GLU A 505 -38.93 69.37 53.10
N GLU A 506 -38.37 70.58 53.22
CA GLU A 506 -37.33 71.08 52.31
C GLU A 506 -36.03 70.29 52.45
N LYS A 507 -35.67 69.89 53.68
CA LYS A 507 -34.51 69.00 53.92
C LYS A 507 -34.66 67.66 53.22
N ILE A 508 -35.81 67.01 53.38
CA ILE A 508 -36.09 65.69 52.77
C ILE A 508 -36.04 65.78 51.24
N LYS A 509 -36.62 66.85 50.69
CA LYS A 509 -36.62 67.12 49.25
C LYS A 509 -35.20 67.31 48.70
N ILE A 510 -34.39 68.16 49.34
CA ILE A 510 -33.02 68.46 48.86
C ILE A 510 -32.09 67.24 49.01
N GLN A 511 -32.16 66.52 50.13
CA GLN A 511 -31.37 65.28 50.32
C GLN A 511 -31.72 64.21 49.29
N PHE A 512 -33.00 64.11 48.95
CA PHE A 512 -33.46 63.16 47.96
C PHE A 512 -33.11 63.61 46.53
N GLU A 513 -33.22 64.90 46.20
CA GLU A 513 -32.71 65.47 44.94
C GLU A 513 -31.21 65.17 44.76
N ALA A 514 -30.39 65.32 45.81
CA ALA A 514 -28.97 64.97 45.78
C ALA A 514 -28.75 63.46 45.55
N LYS A 515 -29.56 62.60 46.17
CA LYS A 515 -29.54 61.14 45.92
C LYS A 515 -29.91 60.82 44.47
N VAL A 516 -30.90 61.52 43.91
CA VAL A 516 -31.37 61.28 42.54
C VAL A 516 -30.34 61.72 41.51
N HIS A 517 -29.60 62.79 41.80
CA HIS A 517 -28.50 63.25 40.96
C HIS A 517 -27.39 62.18 40.80
N ASN A 518 -27.22 61.29 41.77
CA ASN A 518 -26.27 60.18 41.67
C ASN A 518 -26.71 59.06 40.71
N PHE A 519 -27.98 59.03 40.28
CA PHE A 519 -28.45 58.03 39.31
C PHE A 519 -28.06 58.35 37.86
N ASN A 520 -27.41 59.50 37.60
CA ASN A 520 -26.73 59.86 36.34
C ASN A 520 -27.48 59.37 35.06
N GLY A 521 -28.72 59.82 34.87
CA GLY A 521 -29.48 59.60 33.62
C GLY A 521 -29.88 58.15 33.31
N ASN A 522 -29.63 57.18 34.20
CA ASN A 522 -30.01 55.79 33.99
C ASN A 522 -31.52 55.60 34.28
N SER A 523 -32.33 55.63 33.21
CA SER A 523 -33.81 55.47 33.26
C SER A 523 -34.25 54.24 34.08
N ASP A 524 -33.54 53.12 33.94
CA ASP A 524 -33.86 51.88 34.65
C ASP A 524 -33.71 52.00 36.17
N ASN A 525 -32.68 52.69 36.66
CA ASN A 525 -32.49 52.89 38.09
C ASN A 525 -33.50 53.89 38.67
N LEU A 526 -33.85 54.92 37.90
CA LEU A 526 -34.90 55.87 38.27
C LEU A 526 -36.26 55.17 38.41
N ASN A 527 -36.59 54.29 37.45
CA ASN A 527 -37.84 53.52 37.46
C ASN A 527 -37.90 52.53 38.63
N LYS A 528 -36.79 51.82 38.92
CA LYS A 528 -36.69 50.95 40.09
C LYS A 528 -36.89 51.71 41.41
N GLU A 529 -36.32 52.91 41.55
CA GLU A 529 -36.52 53.73 42.76
C GLU A 529 -37.97 54.28 42.84
N LYS A 530 -38.59 54.68 41.72
CA LYS A 530 -40.02 55.06 41.67
C LYS A 530 -40.93 53.91 42.13
N GLU A 531 -40.67 52.70 41.63
CA GLU A 531 -41.42 51.50 41.99
C GLU A 531 -41.21 51.14 43.46
N HIS A 532 -39.97 51.18 43.95
CA HIS A 532 -39.65 50.97 45.36
C HIS A 532 -40.42 51.94 46.28
N LEU A 533 -40.43 53.24 45.97
CA LEU A 533 -41.17 54.23 46.76
C LEU A 533 -42.69 53.99 46.73
N ARG A 534 -43.26 53.58 45.59
CA ARG A 534 -44.68 53.21 45.49
C ARG A 534 -45.01 51.99 46.35
N ASN A 535 -44.17 50.96 46.29
CA ASN A 535 -44.32 49.74 47.10
C ASN A 535 -44.22 50.05 48.60
N GLN A 536 -43.33 50.96 49.01
CA GLN A 536 -43.25 51.43 50.40
C GLN A 536 -44.51 52.18 50.84
N ILE A 537 -45.07 53.05 49.99
CA ILE A 537 -46.34 53.73 50.27
C ILE A 537 -47.48 52.71 50.41
N GLU A 538 -47.55 51.73 49.51
CA GLU A 538 -48.60 50.71 49.55
C GLU A 538 -48.49 49.82 50.79
N THR A 539 -47.29 49.37 51.15
CA THR A 539 -47.07 48.58 52.37
C THR A 539 -47.42 49.38 53.62
N LEU A 540 -47.00 50.65 53.72
CA LEU A 540 -47.40 51.53 54.82
C LEU A 540 -48.91 51.74 54.88
N ASN A 541 -49.59 51.94 53.74
CA ASN A 541 -51.06 52.02 53.70
C ASN A 541 -51.71 50.72 54.19
N ARG A 542 -51.20 49.55 53.79
CA ARG A 542 -51.67 48.25 54.31
C ARG A 542 -51.44 48.13 55.82
N THR A 543 -50.30 48.58 56.34
CA THR A 543 -50.05 48.58 57.78
C THR A 543 -50.98 49.54 58.53
N ILE A 544 -51.32 50.69 57.96
CA ILE A 544 -52.30 51.62 58.53
C ILE A 544 -53.67 50.95 58.58
N LEU A 545 -54.12 50.31 57.49
CA LEU A 545 -55.38 49.57 57.48
C LEU A 545 -55.42 48.46 58.52
N GLN A 546 -54.30 47.74 58.72
CA GLN A 546 -54.19 46.74 59.79
C GLN A 546 -54.25 47.38 61.18
N TYR A 547 -53.57 48.50 61.40
CA TYR A 547 -53.63 49.23 62.66
C TYR A 547 -55.01 49.83 62.93
N GLU A 548 -55.70 50.34 61.91
CA GLU A 548 -57.07 50.86 61.98
C GLU A 548 -58.07 49.74 62.29
N ASN A 549 -57.93 48.58 61.63
CA ASN A 549 -58.71 47.38 61.95
C ASN A 549 -58.43 46.91 63.39
N ASN A 550 -57.17 46.85 63.81
CA ASN A 550 -56.79 46.50 65.18
C ASN A 550 -57.38 47.49 66.20
N ILE A 551 -57.41 48.79 65.87
CA ILE A 551 -58.08 49.82 66.69
C ILE A 551 -59.57 49.52 66.84
N SER A 552 -60.24 49.08 65.76
CA SER A 552 -61.66 48.76 65.74
C SER A 552 -62.03 47.58 66.67
N PHE A 553 -61.09 46.67 66.95
CA PHE A 553 -61.29 45.54 67.88
C PHE A 553 -61.16 45.92 69.37
N PHE A 554 -60.66 47.10 69.72
CA PHE A 554 -60.55 47.52 71.12
C PHE A 554 -61.86 48.13 71.63
N GLY A 555 -62.48 47.50 72.63
CA GLY A 555 -63.66 48.00 73.34
C GLY A 555 -63.34 49.10 74.38
N PRO A 556 -64.36 49.78 74.94
CA PRO A 556 -64.16 50.85 75.91
C PRO A 556 -63.71 50.29 77.28
N GLY A 557 -62.48 50.59 77.71
CA GLY A 557 -61.97 50.22 79.03
C GLY A 557 -60.63 50.90 79.38
N LYS A 558 -60.48 51.36 80.65
CA LYS A 558 -59.33 52.16 81.13
C LYS A 558 -57.94 51.50 80.96
N GLY A 559 -57.86 50.16 80.85
CA GLY A 559 -56.61 49.44 80.60
C GLY A 559 -56.18 49.36 79.12
N VAL A 560 -57.10 49.65 78.20
CA VAL A 560 -56.93 49.48 76.74
C VAL A 560 -56.52 50.79 76.05
N GLU A 561 -56.81 51.92 76.68
CA GLU A 561 -56.48 53.27 76.25
C GLU A 561 -54.99 53.52 75.95
N PRO A 562 -54.01 53.07 76.75
CA PRO A 562 -52.58 53.25 76.43
C PRO A 562 -52.14 52.45 75.20
N MET A 563 -52.67 51.24 74.98
CA MET A 563 -52.40 50.44 73.77
C MET A 563 -53.01 51.08 72.53
N LYS A 564 -54.24 51.59 72.63
CA LYS A 564 -54.90 52.33 71.55
C LYS A 564 -54.10 53.59 71.17
N ASN A 565 -53.62 54.35 72.16
CA ASN A 565 -52.78 55.53 71.92
C ASN A 565 -51.42 55.18 71.29
N GLU A 566 -50.82 54.04 71.64
CA GLU A 566 -49.59 53.57 71.00
C GLU A 566 -49.81 53.22 69.52
N ILE A 567 -50.94 52.57 69.18
CA ILE A 567 -51.30 52.26 67.79
C ILE A 567 -51.64 53.54 67.01
N LEU A 568 -52.35 54.50 67.61
CA LEU A 568 -52.59 55.82 67.00
C LEU A 568 -51.28 56.55 66.70
N LYS A 569 -50.30 56.55 67.62
CA LYS A 569 -48.96 57.10 67.37
C LYS A 569 -48.24 56.38 66.23
N LYS A 570 -48.39 55.05 66.11
CA LYS A 570 -47.84 54.28 64.97
C LYS A 570 -48.51 54.66 63.66
N ILE A 571 -49.83 54.86 63.64
CA ILE A 571 -50.58 55.33 62.46
C ILE A 571 -50.11 56.74 62.06
N GLU A 572 -50.00 57.67 63.00
CA GLU A 572 -49.51 59.03 62.72
C GLU A 572 -48.08 59.00 62.17
N LYS A 573 -47.21 58.18 62.75
CA LYS A 573 -45.85 57.99 62.24
C LYS A 573 -45.86 57.43 60.82
N SER A 574 -46.63 56.38 60.53
CA SER A 574 -46.75 55.81 59.18
C SER A 574 -47.35 56.79 58.18
N LYS A 575 -48.32 57.63 58.58
CA LYS A 575 -48.88 58.71 57.75
C LYS A 575 -47.80 59.75 57.41
N SER A 576 -46.99 60.17 58.38
CA SER A 576 -45.88 61.10 58.15
C SER A 576 -44.80 60.50 57.23
N GLU A 577 -44.51 59.20 57.34
CA GLU A 577 -43.58 58.50 56.46
C GLU A 577 -44.13 58.41 55.03
N ILE A 578 -45.42 58.16 54.85
CA ILE A 578 -46.09 58.20 53.54
C ILE A 578 -45.98 59.60 52.92
N GLU A 579 -46.20 60.67 53.68
CA GLU A 579 -46.03 62.04 53.19
C GLU A 579 -44.58 62.29 52.74
N ASN A 580 -43.60 61.84 53.51
CA ASN A 580 -42.18 61.91 53.12
C ASN A 580 -41.89 61.14 51.82
N HIS A 581 -42.45 59.93 51.65
CA HIS A 581 -42.31 59.16 50.41
C HIS A 581 -43.04 59.80 49.23
N LYS A 582 -44.20 60.43 49.45
CA LYS A 582 -44.93 61.20 48.43
C LYS A 582 -44.15 62.43 47.99
N ILE A 583 -43.52 63.16 48.92
CA ILE A 583 -42.64 64.29 48.61
C ILE A 583 -41.47 63.81 47.72
N LYS A 584 -40.81 62.71 48.08
CA LYS A 584 -39.75 62.09 47.25
C LYS A 584 -40.26 61.67 45.88
N LEU A 585 -41.41 61.02 45.80
CA LEU A 585 -42.01 60.62 44.51
C LEU A 585 -42.35 61.84 43.64
N SER A 586 -42.83 62.94 44.24
CA SER A 586 -43.12 64.19 43.52
C SER A 586 -41.86 64.82 42.92
N THR A 587 -40.70 64.67 43.56
CA THR A 587 -39.42 65.14 43.01
C THR A 587 -38.93 64.28 41.85
N LEU A 588 -39.11 62.95 41.91
CA LEU A 588 -38.79 62.04 40.80
C LEU A 588 -39.68 62.24 39.57
N ASN A 589 -40.87 62.80 39.73
CA ASN A 589 -41.79 63.06 38.63
C ASN A 589 -41.53 64.43 37.97
N LYS A 590 -40.75 65.30 38.60
CA LYS A 590 -40.34 66.62 38.06
C LYS A 590 -39.02 66.57 37.29
N ILE A 591 -38.26 65.48 37.46
CA ILE A 591 -37.03 65.13 36.74
C ILE A 591 -37.41 64.16 35.63
#